data_AF-A0ABD2PEV4-F1
#
_entry.id   AF-A0ABD2PEV4-F1
#
_cell.length_a   1.000
_cell.length_b   1.000
_cell.length_c   1.000
_cell.angle_alpha   90.00
_cell.angle_beta   90.00
_cell.angle_gamma   90.00
#
_symmetry.space_group_name_H-M   'P 1'
#
loop_
_entity.id
_entity.type
_entity.pdbx_description
1 polymer ?
#
loop_
_entity_poly.entity_id
_entity_poly.type
_entity_poly.pdbx_seq_one_letter_code
_entity_poly.pdbx_strand_id
1 'polypeptide(L)'
;MSDDDRDIDVESDEGEDSDSRQPSLQRQNTGNQYYSQAEKRAHHNALERKRRDHIKDSFSSLRDSVPALNGEKVASRAQILKKAAEYIMLMRKKNSSHQQDIEDLKRQNNLLEAQIRTLEKAKSTGTFSIDSGDRDNSYNETESDTSDGEVAIQQRRTKKMKVSAYH
;
A
#
# COMPACT_ATOMS: atom_id res chain seq x y z
N MET A 1 50.86 25.19 -13.22
CA MET A 1 50.26 26.41 -13.80
C MET A 1 48.77 26.17 -13.84
N SER A 2 48.03 26.95 -13.07
CA SER A 2 46.59 26.88 -12.88
C SER A 2 45.99 28.14 -13.46
N ASP A 3 45.29 28.03 -14.58
CA ASP A 3 44.43 29.07 -15.16
C ASP A 3 43.52 28.35 -16.17
N ASP A 4 42.26 28.14 -15.79
CA ASP A 4 41.18 27.82 -16.74
C ASP A 4 39.88 28.43 -16.20
N ASP A 5 39.92 29.74 -15.94
CA ASP A 5 38.74 30.59 -15.88
C ASP A 5 38.21 30.74 -17.31
N ARG A 6 37.37 29.80 -17.73
CA ARG A 6 36.56 29.94 -18.94
C ARG A 6 35.28 30.65 -18.59
N ASP A 7 35.28 31.96 -18.80
CA ASP A 7 34.07 32.77 -18.86
C ASP A 7 33.10 32.16 -19.90
N ILE A 8 31.95 31.68 -19.43
CA ILE A 8 30.86 31.27 -20.30
C ILE A 8 30.07 32.54 -20.62
N ASP A 9 30.36 33.15 -21.77
CA ASP A 9 29.50 34.17 -22.36
C ASP A 9 28.16 33.54 -22.77
N VAL A 10 27.19 33.58 -21.85
CA VAL A 10 25.77 33.40 -22.18
C VAL A 10 25.32 34.69 -22.88
N GLU A 11 25.45 34.70 -24.20
CA GLU A 11 24.66 35.56 -25.08
C GLU A 11 23.19 35.36 -24.71
N SER A 12 22.61 36.37 -24.07
CA SER A 12 21.18 36.41 -23.78
C SER A 12 20.48 36.66 -25.11
N ASP A 13 19.97 35.60 -25.72
CA ASP A 13 19.10 35.64 -26.90
C ASP A 13 17.87 36.51 -26.59
N GLU A 14 17.96 37.79 -26.95
CA GLU A 14 16.84 38.73 -26.89
C GLU A 14 15.86 38.33 -27.99
N GLY A 15 14.89 37.50 -27.62
CA GLY A 15 13.80 37.08 -28.49
C GLY A 15 13.14 38.28 -29.17
N GLU A 16 13.34 38.33 -30.49
CA GLU A 16 12.81 39.33 -31.42
C GLU A 16 11.30 39.56 -31.21
N ASP A 17 10.94 40.83 -31.02
CA ASP A 17 9.56 41.33 -30.99
C ASP A 17 8.94 41.18 -32.39
N SER A 18 8.28 40.04 -32.63
CA SER A 18 7.51 39.81 -33.85
C SER A 18 6.28 40.71 -33.89
N ASP A 19 6.46 41.86 -34.54
CA ASP A 19 5.45 42.81 -35.01
C ASP A 19 4.30 42.07 -35.73
N SER A 20 3.26 41.73 -34.97
CA SER A 20 2.01 41.19 -35.49
C SER A 20 1.00 42.31 -35.65
N ARG A 21 1.25 43.22 -36.60
CA ARG A 21 0.21 44.07 -37.19
C ARG A 21 -0.78 43.20 -37.96
N GLN A 22 -1.92 42.87 -37.36
CA GLN A 22 -3.15 42.61 -38.12
C GLN A 22 -4.42 43.15 -37.43
N PRO A 23 -5.41 43.58 -38.23
CA PRO A 23 -6.41 44.57 -37.84
C PRO A 23 -7.67 43.99 -37.20
N SER A 24 -8.32 44.87 -36.44
CA SER A 24 -9.66 44.81 -35.83
C SER A 24 -10.64 43.76 -36.40
N LEU A 25 -10.91 42.72 -35.61
CA LEU A 25 -12.21 42.07 -35.57
C LEU A 25 -12.65 41.89 -34.12
N GLN A 26 -13.47 42.84 -33.69
CA GLN A 26 -14.57 42.73 -32.72
C GLN A 26 -14.50 41.55 -31.73
N ARG A 27 -13.53 41.54 -30.82
CA ARG A 27 -13.60 40.66 -29.63
C ARG A 27 -14.36 41.38 -28.54
N GLN A 28 -15.51 40.83 -28.21
CA GLN A 28 -16.44 41.35 -27.21
C GLN A 28 -15.71 41.70 -25.90
N ASN A 29 -15.88 42.97 -25.56
CA ASN A 29 -15.58 43.66 -24.33
C ASN A 29 -15.91 42.82 -23.08
N THR A 30 -14.91 42.09 -22.58
CA THR A 30 -14.90 41.55 -21.22
C THR A 30 -13.69 42.12 -20.51
N GLY A 31 -13.89 43.31 -19.93
CA GLY A 31 -13.02 43.89 -18.90
C GLY A 31 -11.54 43.85 -19.20
N ASN A 32 -11.07 44.76 -20.06
CA ASN A 32 -9.65 45.09 -20.21
C ASN A 32 -9.15 45.78 -18.91
N GLN A 33 -9.16 45.04 -17.80
CA GLN A 33 -8.46 45.43 -16.59
C GLN A 33 -6.98 45.35 -16.93
N TYR A 34 -6.40 46.49 -17.30
CA TYR A 34 -4.96 46.67 -17.37
C TYR A 34 -4.41 46.52 -15.95
N TYR A 35 -4.34 45.28 -15.47
CA TYR A 35 -3.65 44.95 -14.26
C TYR A 35 -2.23 45.47 -14.42
N SER A 36 -1.85 46.38 -13.53
CA SER A 36 -0.48 46.80 -13.37
C SER A 36 0.43 45.57 -13.26
N GLN A 37 1.69 45.72 -13.64
CA GLN A 37 2.66 44.63 -13.51
C GLN A 37 2.72 44.09 -12.07
N ALA A 38 2.44 44.93 -11.07
CA ALA A 38 2.29 44.55 -9.67
C ALA A 38 1.07 43.65 -9.42
N GLU A 39 -0.10 43.99 -9.97
CA GLU A 39 -1.32 43.17 -9.82
C GLU A 39 -1.20 41.81 -10.51
N LYS A 40 -0.57 41.74 -11.70
CA LYS A 40 -0.29 40.45 -12.36
C LYS A 40 0.60 39.55 -11.49
N ARG A 41 1.65 40.12 -10.88
CA ARG A 41 2.52 39.39 -9.93
C ARG A 41 1.75 38.95 -8.69
N ALA A 42 0.91 39.82 -8.12
CA ALA A 42 0.10 39.50 -6.96
C ALA A 42 -0.89 38.35 -7.25
N HIS A 43 -1.58 38.40 -8.39
CA HIS A 43 -2.49 37.35 -8.83
C HIS A 43 -1.77 36.01 -9.03
N HIS A 44 -0.61 36.01 -9.71
CA HIS A 44 0.20 34.80 -9.87
C HIS A 44 0.63 34.21 -8.51
N ASN A 45 1.09 35.05 -7.57
CA ASN A 45 1.46 34.62 -6.22
C ASN A 45 0.28 34.03 -5.43
N ALA A 46 -0.92 34.58 -5.62
CA ALA A 46 -2.15 34.08 -5.00
C ALA A 46 -2.52 32.69 -5.55
N LEU A 47 -2.47 32.52 -6.87
CA LEU A 47 -2.73 31.23 -7.50
C LEU A 47 -1.73 30.15 -7.06
N GLU A 48 -0.44 30.47 -7.01
CA GLU A 48 0.56 29.49 -6.58
C GLU A 48 0.42 29.14 -5.09
N ARG A 49 0.02 30.08 -4.24
CA ARG A 49 -0.30 29.78 -2.84
C ARG A 49 -1.45 28.77 -2.75
N LYS A 50 -2.55 29.01 -3.48
CA LYS A 50 -3.67 28.07 -3.56
C LYS A 50 -3.20 26.69 -4.05
N ARG A 51 -2.35 26.62 -5.07
CA ARG A 51 -1.78 25.35 -5.56
C ARG A 51 -0.98 24.62 -4.47
N ARG A 52 -0.14 25.34 -3.72
CA ARG A 52 0.66 24.77 -2.62
C ARG A 52 -0.21 24.26 -1.48
N ASP A 53 -1.30 24.94 -1.16
CA ASP A 53 -2.25 24.50 -0.13
C ASP A 53 -2.91 23.18 -0.55
N HIS A 54 -3.37 23.07 -1.79
CA HIS A 54 -3.94 21.81 -2.31
C HIS A 54 -2.93 20.65 -2.26
N ILE A 55 -1.65 20.90 -2.57
CA ILE A 55 -0.59 19.89 -2.46
C ILE A 55 -0.38 19.50 -0.99
N LYS A 56 -0.37 20.46 -0.08
CA LYS A 56 -0.24 20.20 1.36
C LYS A 56 -1.37 19.31 1.88
N ASP A 57 -2.59 19.54 1.44
CA ASP A 57 -3.74 18.71 1.78
C ASP A 57 -3.59 17.30 1.22
N SER A 58 -3.16 17.17 -0.05
CA SER A 58 -2.88 15.88 -0.68
C SER A 58 -1.81 15.08 0.08
N PHE A 59 -0.75 15.74 0.57
CA PHE A 59 0.27 15.09 1.41
C PHE A 59 -0.29 14.64 2.77
N SER A 60 -1.23 15.38 3.33
CA SER A 60 -1.88 15.01 4.59
C SER A 60 -2.74 13.76 4.41
N SER A 61 -3.58 13.73 3.37
CA SER A 61 -4.37 12.55 3.00
C SER A 61 -3.50 11.32 2.68
N LEU A 62 -2.38 11.52 1.98
CA LEU A 62 -1.44 10.44 1.69
C LEU A 62 -0.80 9.89 2.98
N ARG A 63 -0.36 10.76 3.90
CA ARG A 63 0.21 10.33 5.18
C ARG A 63 -0.78 9.47 5.96
N ASP A 64 -2.03 9.92 6.06
CA ASP A 64 -3.06 9.24 6.86
C ASP A 64 -3.48 7.88 6.24
N SER A 65 -3.19 7.67 4.96
CA SER A 65 -3.43 6.40 4.25
C SER A 65 -2.29 5.38 4.40
N VAL A 66 -1.15 5.77 4.98
CA VAL A 66 0.05 4.93 5.11
C VAL A 66 0.23 4.54 6.59
N PRO A 67 -0.09 3.29 6.99
CA PRO A 67 -0.14 2.90 8.40
C PRO A 67 1.13 3.17 9.20
N ALA A 68 2.30 3.07 8.57
CA ALA A 68 3.59 3.31 9.21
C ALA A 68 3.83 4.78 9.63
N LEU A 69 3.05 5.71 9.08
CA LEU A 69 3.11 7.14 9.39
C LEU A 69 2.00 7.57 10.37
N ASN A 70 1.08 6.67 10.70
CA ASN A 70 -0.02 6.97 11.62
C ASN A 70 0.55 7.23 13.02
N GLY A 71 0.21 8.39 13.59
CA GLY A 71 0.73 8.81 14.90
C GLY A 71 2.08 9.54 14.85
N GLU A 72 2.73 9.63 13.69
CA GLU A 72 3.92 10.45 13.52
C GLU A 72 3.50 11.92 13.34
N LYS A 73 3.66 12.72 14.41
CA LYS A 73 3.21 14.12 14.45
C LYS A 73 3.83 14.99 13.35
N VAL A 74 5.06 14.67 12.91
CA VAL A 74 5.79 15.44 11.91
C VAL A 74 6.56 14.50 10.97
N ALA A 75 5.92 14.08 9.88
CA ALA A 75 6.58 13.37 8.78
C ALA A 75 6.96 14.33 7.65
N SER A 76 8.23 14.34 7.20
CA SER A 76 8.65 15.17 6.07
C SER A 76 8.05 14.68 4.74
N ARG A 77 7.96 15.56 3.73
CA ARG A 77 7.45 15.18 2.40
C ARG A 77 8.22 14.00 1.78
N ALA A 78 9.55 14.00 1.93
CA ALA A 78 10.39 12.91 1.44
C ALA A 78 10.10 11.57 2.15
N GLN A 79 9.92 11.61 3.48
CA GLN A 79 9.53 10.42 4.25
C GLN A 79 8.15 9.90 3.84
N ILE A 80 7.17 10.79 3.64
CA ILE A 80 5.81 10.42 3.21
C ILE A 80 5.88 9.65 1.88
N LEU A 81 6.59 10.20 0.88
CA LEU A 81 6.74 9.54 -0.42
C LEU A 81 7.46 8.20 -0.30
N LYS A 82 8.54 8.13 0.47
CA LYS A 82 9.31 6.90 0.69
C LYS A 82 8.44 5.81 1.34
N LYS A 83 7.74 6.13 2.42
CA LYS A 83 6.87 5.18 3.13
C LYS A 83 5.65 4.78 2.32
N ALA A 84 5.08 5.68 1.52
CA ALA A 84 4.01 5.34 0.59
C ALA A 84 4.48 4.32 -0.47
N ALA A 85 5.65 4.54 -1.07
CA ALA A 85 6.23 3.60 -2.04
C ALA A 85 6.51 2.23 -1.41
N GLU A 86 7.12 2.20 -0.21
CA GLU A 86 7.33 0.97 0.57
C GLU A 86 6.01 0.25 0.85
N TYR A 87 4.97 0.97 1.25
CA TYR A 87 3.67 0.39 1.56
C TYR A 87 2.97 -0.20 0.32
N ILE A 88 3.04 0.47 -0.84
CA ILE A 88 2.52 -0.08 -2.10
C ILE A 88 3.21 -1.40 -2.45
N MET A 89 4.55 -1.46 -2.33
CA MET A 89 5.31 -2.68 -2.60
C MET A 89 4.92 -3.81 -1.63
N LEU A 90 4.80 -3.50 -0.34
CA LEU A 90 4.37 -4.45 0.68
C LEU A 90 2.98 -5.01 0.38
N MET A 91 2.01 -4.13 0.06
CA MET A 91 0.63 -4.54 -0.22
C MET A 91 0.53 -5.38 -1.48
N ARG A 92 1.32 -5.09 -2.52
CA ARG A 92 1.41 -5.94 -3.72
C ARG A 92 1.89 -7.35 -3.39
N LYS A 93 2.98 -7.47 -2.61
CA LYS A 93 3.49 -8.78 -2.18
C LYS A 93 2.48 -9.53 -1.32
N LYS A 94 1.83 -8.84 -0.38
CA LYS A 94 0.81 -9.42 0.50
C LYS A 94 -0.40 -9.93 -0.28
N ASN A 95 -0.92 -9.14 -1.22
CA ASN A 95 -2.03 -9.55 -2.07
C ASN A 95 -1.67 -10.77 -2.93
N SER A 96 -0.44 -10.82 -3.47
CA SER A 96 0.04 -11.99 -4.22
C SER A 96 0.10 -13.26 -3.37
N SER A 97 0.57 -13.15 -2.12
CA SER A 97 0.59 -14.28 -1.17
C SER A 97 -0.82 -14.77 -0.87
N HIS A 98 -1.75 -13.84 -0.56
CA HIS A 98 -3.14 -14.20 -0.30
C HIS A 98 -3.82 -14.84 -1.51
N GLN A 99 -3.49 -14.37 -2.72
CA GLN A 99 -4.00 -14.98 -3.94
C GLN A 99 -3.52 -16.42 -4.11
N GLN A 100 -2.24 -16.69 -3.81
CA GLN A 100 -1.69 -18.05 -3.78
C GLN A 100 -2.40 -18.93 -2.74
N ASP A 101 -2.59 -18.43 -1.51
CA ASP A 101 -3.29 -19.15 -0.45
C ASP A 101 -4.73 -19.51 -0.87
N ILE A 102 -5.43 -18.57 -1.52
CA ILE A 102 -6.78 -18.80 -2.06
C ILE A 102 -6.78 -19.90 -3.12
N GLU A 103 -5.79 -19.92 -4.01
CA GLU A 103 -5.69 -20.94 -5.07
C GLU A 103 -5.39 -22.33 -4.51
N ASP A 104 -4.51 -22.40 -3.51
CA ASP A 104 -4.16 -23.66 -2.86
C ASP A 104 -5.35 -24.22 -2.06
N LEU A 105 -6.07 -23.37 -1.32
CA LEU A 105 -7.30 -23.76 -0.61
C LEU A 105 -8.39 -24.21 -1.59
N LYS A 106 -8.56 -23.54 -2.73
CA LYS A 106 -9.50 -23.98 -3.78
C LYS A 106 -9.12 -25.36 -4.32
N ARG A 107 -7.82 -25.62 -4.56
CA ARG A 107 -7.35 -26.93 -5.02
C ARG A 107 -7.64 -28.01 -3.99
N GLN A 108 -7.39 -27.74 -2.72
CA GLN A 108 -7.68 -28.66 -1.62
C GLN A 108 -9.18 -28.95 -1.49
N ASN A 109 -10.02 -27.91 -1.53
CA ASN A 109 -11.47 -28.08 -1.49
C ASN A 109 -11.98 -28.95 -2.65
N ASN A 110 -11.52 -28.69 -3.88
CA ASN A 110 -11.90 -29.50 -5.04
C ASN A 110 -11.52 -30.98 -4.87
N LEU A 111 -10.34 -31.27 -4.29
CA LEU A 111 -9.91 -32.63 -4.02
C LEU A 111 -10.81 -33.31 -2.98
N LEU A 112 -11.12 -32.61 -1.89
CA LEU A 112 -12.00 -33.11 -0.84
C LEU A 112 -13.42 -33.34 -1.36
N GLU A 113 -13.96 -32.41 -2.15
CA GLU A 113 -15.27 -32.56 -2.79
C GLU A 113 -15.32 -33.79 -3.72
N ALA A 114 -14.26 -34.05 -4.48
CA ALA A 114 -14.15 -35.24 -5.32
C ALA A 114 -14.10 -36.54 -4.49
N GLN A 115 -13.38 -36.53 -3.36
CA GLN A 115 -13.33 -37.66 -2.43
C GLN A 115 -14.70 -37.93 -1.80
N ILE A 116 -15.38 -36.88 -1.31
CA ILE A 116 -16.73 -36.97 -0.75
C ILE A 116 -17.69 -37.58 -1.77
N ARG A 117 -17.70 -37.07 -3.01
CA ARG A 117 -18.55 -37.58 -4.09
C ARG A 117 -18.29 -39.06 -4.39
N THR A 118 -17.03 -39.49 -4.35
CA THR A 118 -16.65 -40.89 -4.58
C THR A 118 -17.15 -41.80 -3.44
N LEU A 119 -16.98 -41.37 -2.19
CA LEU A 119 -17.45 -42.09 -1.00
C LEU A 119 -18.98 -42.15 -0.94
N GLU A 120 -19.67 -41.07 -1.26
CA GLU A 120 -21.14 -41.03 -1.36
C GLU A 120 -21.65 -41.99 -2.43
N LYS A 121 -21.00 -42.03 -3.59
CA LYS A 121 -21.32 -43.00 -4.65
C LYS A 121 -21.13 -44.44 -4.13
N ALA A 122 -19.97 -44.75 -3.53
CA ALA A 122 -19.69 -46.09 -3.00
C ALA A 122 -20.69 -46.53 -1.92
N LYS A 123 -21.08 -45.60 -1.02
CA LYS A 123 -22.11 -45.83 0.00
C LYS A 123 -23.49 -46.08 -0.62
N SER A 124 -23.85 -45.34 -1.67
CA SER A 124 -25.14 -45.50 -2.36
C SER A 124 -25.23 -46.80 -3.18
N THR A 125 -24.11 -47.29 -3.72
CA THR A 125 -24.04 -48.55 -4.48
C THR A 125 -24.01 -49.81 -3.60
N GLY A 126 -24.08 -49.67 -2.27
CA GLY A 126 -24.18 -50.82 -1.35
C GLY A 126 -22.91 -51.66 -1.21
N THR A 127 -21.77 -51.20 -1.75
CA THR A 127 -20.47 -51.89 -1.71
C THR A 127 -19.71 -51.65 -0.39
N PHE A 128 -20.44 -51.51 0.72
CA PHE A 128 -19.83 -51.42 2.05
C PHE A 128 -19.66 -52.85 2.58
N SER A 129 -18.57 -53.51 2.18
CA SER A 129 -18.12 -54.72 2.86
C SER A 129 -17.81 -54.35 4.31
N ILE A 130 -18.73 -54.69 5.21
CA ILE A 130 -18.43 -54.90 6.62
C ILE A 130 -17.45 -56.06 6.65
N ASP A 131 -16.16 -55.75 6.56
CA ASP A 131 -15.10 -56.66 6.97
C ASP A 131 -15.02 -56.61 8.50
N SER A 132 -16.01 -57.23 9.14
CA SER A 132 -15.86 -57.74 10.49
C SER A 132 -15.03 -59.02 10.37
N GLY A 133 -13.71 -58.85 10.24
CA GLY A 133 -12.79 -59.92 9.91
C GLY A 133 -11.40 -59.62 10.43
N ASP A 134 -11.25 -59.75 11.75
CA ASP A 134 -10.06 -60.29 12.40
C ASP A 134 -8.70 -59.87 11.83
N ARG A 135 -8.12 -58.78 12.37
CA ARG A 135 -6.70 -58.47 12.19
C ARG A 135 -6.06 -58.09 13.51
N ASP A 136 -5.62 -59.15 14.19
CA ASP A 136 -4.42 -59.27 15.01
C ASP A 136 -3.59 -57.98 15.14
N ASN A 137 -3.63 -57.41 16.34
CA ASN A 137 -2.93 -56.19 16.72
C ASN A 137 -1.51 -56.56 17.20
N SER A 138 -0.60 -56.75 16.25
CA SER A 138 0.84 -56.89 16.53
C SER A 138 1.43 -55.49 16.80
N TYR A 139 1.55 -55.17 18.08
CA TYR A 139 2.27 -54.01 18.58
C TYR A 139 3.77 -54.15 18.26
N ASN A 140 4.22 -53.53 17.17
CA ASN A 140 5.62 -53.21 17.00
C ASN A 140 5.92 -51.87 17.67
N GLU A 141 6.54 -51.97 18.84
CA GLU A 141 7.24 -50.90 19.54
C GLU A 141 8.45 -50.50 18.69
N THR A 142 8.39 -49.35 18.04
CA THR A 142 9.59 -48.66 17.56
C THR A 142 9.68 -47.33 18.27
N GLU A 143 10.53 -47.31 19.30
CA GLU A 143 11.03 -46.10 19.91
C GLU A 143 11.64 -45.21 18.83
N SER A 144 11.25 -43.95 18.81
CA SER A 144 11.88 -42.93 17.98
C SER A 144 12.06 -41.67 18.83
N ASP A 145 13.31 -41.54 19.25
CA ASP A 145 13.95 -40.46 19.97
C ASP A 145 13.61 -39.09 19.37
N THR A 146 12.83 -38.28 20.10
CA THR A 146 12.56 -36.89 19.74
C THR A 146 13.58 -36.01 20.44
N SER A 147 14.65 -35.68 19.71
CA SER A 147 15.64 -34.70 20.13
C SER A 147 15.06 -33.28 20.18
N ASP A 148 15.62 -32.55 21.13
CA ASP A 148 15.24 -31.32 21.79
C ASP A 148 15.17 -30.07 20.88
N GLY A 149 14.24 -29.17 21.20
CA GLY A 149 13.96 -27.96 20.43
C GLY A 149 13.06 -26.99 21.22
N GLU A 150 13.69 -26.27 22.16
CA GLU A 150 13.08 -25.30 23.06
C GLU A 150 12.15 -24.27 22.37
N VAL A 151 10.92 -24.15 22.88
CA VAL A 151 10.18 -22.88 22.85
C VAL A 151 9.38 -22.71 24.15
N ALA A 152 9.88 -21.81 24.99
CA ALA A 152 9.30 -21.45 26.27
C ALA A 152 7.85 -20.92 26.13
N ILE A 153 6.88 -21.68 26.63
CA ILE A 153 5.49 -21.24 26.78
C ILE A 153 5.40 -20.36 28.04
N GLN A 154 5.39 -19.05 27.84
CA GLN A 154 5.07 -18.10 28.90
C GLN A 154 3.60 -18.23 29.33
N GLN A 155 3.44 -18.61 30.58
CA GLN A 155 2.17 -18.76 31.29
C GLN A 155 1.31 -17.49 31.21
N ARG A 156 0.06 -17.68 30.78
CA ARG A 156 -1.03 -16.71 30.90
C ARG A 156 -1.23 -16.32 32.37
N ARG A 157 -1.07 -15.03 32.70
CA ARG A 157 -1.58 -14.43 33.94
C ARG A 157 -2.71 -13.45 33.62
N THR A 158 -3.93 -13.78 34.01
CA THR A 158 -5.06 -12.84 34.00
C THR A 158 -4.93 -11.89 35.20
N LYS A 159 -4.74 -10.59 34.95
CA LYS A 159 -4.77 -9.56 36.00
C LYS A 159 -6.22 -9.11 36.19
N LYS A 160 -6.78 -9.30 37.39
CA LYS A 160 -8.08 -8.75 37.78
C LYS A 160 -7.96 -7.24 38.04
N MET A 161 -8.93 -6.47 37.54
CA MET A 161 -9.10 -5.04 37.79
C MET A 161 -9.47 -4.80 39.26
N LYS A 162 -8.79 -3.84 39.91
CA LYS A 162 -9.13 -3.39 41.27
C LYS A 162 -9.96 -2.11 41.13
N VAL A 163 -11.25 -2.19 41.46
CA VAL A 163 -12.13 -1.02 41.52
C VAL A 163 -11.88 -0.31 42.84
N SER A 164 -11.41 0.94 42.79
CA SER A 164 -11.34 1.83 43.94
C SER A 164 -12.54 2.77 43.87
N ALA A 165 -13.50 2.58 44.77
CA ALA A 165 -14.53 3.57 45.05
C ALA A 165 -13.90 4.66 45.93
N TYR A 166 -14.11 5.93 45.57
CA TYR A 166 -13.94 7.05 46.48
C TYR A 166 -15.32 7.68 46.71
N HIS A 167 -15.64 7.85 47.99
CA HIS A 167 -16.76 8.64 48.51
C HIS A 167 -16.47 10.13 48.33
#